data_AF-A0A942IF01-F1
#
_entry.id   AF-A0A942IF01-F1
#
_cell.length_a   1.000
_cell.length_b   1.000
_cell.length_c   1.000
_cell.angle_alpha   90.00
_cell.angle_beta   90.00
_cell.angle_gamma   90.00
#
_symmetry.space_group_name_H-M   'P 1'
#
loop_
_entity.id
_entity.type
_entity.pdbx_description
1 polymer ?
#
loop_
_entity_poly.entity_id
_entity_poly.type
_entity_poly.pdbx_seq_one_letter_code
_entity_poly.pdbx_strand_id
1 'polypeptide(L)'
;NGQNGGLGFINASDPNYMNDQIRNYLKEKGIEIYIFPADGVAWEMGSVQSTNIALIGFASAHPRFPFPPEKLRQSIDRVTPPKFRELSLKIFDKGFLEGKEMMNP
;
A
#
# COMPACT_ATOMS: atom_id res chain seq x y z
N ASN A 1 1.58 16.94 -18.05
CA ASN A 1 1.64 15.51 -17.67
C ASN A 1 0.41 15.20 -16.82
N GLY A 2 -0.77 14.85 -17.34
CA GLY A 2 -1.09 13.97 -18.46
C GLY A 2 -2.04 12.82 -18.06
N GLN A 3 -2.49 12.73 -16.79
CA GLN A 3 -3.48 11.74 -16.37
C GLN A 3 -4.51 12.45 -15.47
N ASN A 4 -5.80 12.41 -15.87
CA ASN A 4 -6.89 12.98 -15.08
C ASN A 4 -7.26 12.00 -13.95
N GLY A 5 -7.09 12.42 -12.70
CA GLY A 5 -7.56 11.69 -11.52
C GLY A 5 -6.46 11.19 -10.56
N GLY A 6 -6.87 10.67 -9.40
CA GLY A 6 -6.00 10.28 -8.29
C GLY A 6 -5.70 8.78 -8.22
N LEU A 7 -4.98 8.38 -7.19
CA LEU A 7 -4.82 6.97 -6.78
C LEU A 7 -5.45 6.79 -5.40
N GLY A 8 -6.10 5.66 -5.16
CA GLY A 8 -6.53 5.24 -3.84
C GLY A 8 -6.03 3.83 -3.53
N PHE A 9 -5.44 3.67 -2.35
CA PHE A 9 -4.97 2.38 -1.84
C PHE A 9 -5.76 2.09 -0.56
N ILE A 10 -6.50 0.99 -0.53
CA ILE A 10 -7.47 0.70 0.51
C ILE A 10 -7.09 -0.61 1.19
N ASN A 11 -6.99 -0.59 2.53
CA ASN A 11 -6.87 -1.80 3.31
C ASN A 11 -8.23 -2.50 3.42
N ALA A 12 -8.40 -3.62 2.73
CA ALA A 12 -9.55 -4.51 2.90
C ALA A 12 -9.21 -5.92 2.39
N SER A 13 -9.78 -6.93 3.04
CA SER A 13 -9.60 -8.34 2.66
C SER A 13 -10.54 -8.79 1.54
N ASP A 14 -11.66 -8.09 1.34
CA ASP A 14 -12.61 -8.37 0.27
C ASP A 14 -12.31 -7.49 -0.97
N PRO A 15 -11.99 -8.07 -2.14
CA PRO A 15 -11.82 -7.31 -3.39
C PRO A 15 -13.11 -6.60 -3.85
N ASN A 16 -14.27 -7.05 -3.36
CA ASN A 16 -15.58 -6.44 -3.59
C ASN A 16 -16.04 -5.56 -2.42
N TYR A 17 -15.14 -5.19 -1.51
CA TYR A 17 -15.42 -4.32 -0.36
C TYR A 17 -16.18 -3.03 -0.72
N MET A 18 -15.91 -2.51 -1.93
CA MET A 18 -16.52 -1.28 -2.42
C MET A 18 -17.79 -1.55 -3.23
N ASN A 19 -18.91 -0.97 -2.80
CA ASN A 19 -20.17 -0.93 -3.55
C ASN A 19 -19.98 -0.28 -4.93
N ASP A 20 -20.69 -0.80 -5.93
CA ASP A 20 -20.61 -0.39 -7.33
C ASP A 20 -20.88 1.11 -7.57
N GLN A 21 -21.78 1.74 -6.80
CA GLN A 21 -22.05 3.18 -6.91
C GLN A 21 -20.80 4.01 -6.59
N ILE A 22 -20.07 3.65 -5.53
CA ILE A 22 -18.83 4.32 -5.14
C ILE A 22 -17.73 4.03 -6.16
N ARG A 23 -17.61 2.77 -6.59
CA ARG A 23 -16.63 2.36 -7.60
C ARG A 23 -16.82 3.13 -8.92
N ASN A 24 -18.06 3.25 -9.38
CA ASN A 24 -18.40 3.97 -10.60
C ASN A 24 -18.11 5.47 -10.46
N TYR A 25 -18.50 6.07 -9.33
CA TYR A 25 -18.19 7.48 -9.07
C TYR A 25 -16.68 7.77 -9.11
N LEU A 26 -15.86 6.96 -8.44
CA LEU A 26 -14.40 7.14 -8.42
C LEU A 26 -13.80 6.94 -9.81
N LYS A 27 -14.29 5.95 -10.56
CA LYS A 27 -13.89 5.71 -11.95
C LYS A 27 -14.24 6.88 -12.86
N GLU A 28 -15.42 7.47 -12.74
CA GLU A 28 -15.84 8.68 -13.47
C GLU A 28 -14.94 9.90 -13.17
N LYS A 29 -14.36 9.96 -11.96
CA LYS A 29 -13.36 10.96 -11.57
C LYS A 29 -11.92 10.61 -12.00
N GLY A 30 -11.73 9.50 -12.70
CA GLY A 30 -10.41 9.00 -13.11
C GLY A 30 -9.55 8.52 -11.94
N ILE A 31 -10.15 8.22 -10.79
CA ILE A 31 -9.43 7.71 -9.62
C ILE A 31 -9.27 6.20 -9.76
N GLU A 32 -8.02 5.75 -9.80
CA GLU A 32 -7.67 4.33 -9.81
C GLU A 32 -7.59 3.81 -8.38
N ILE A 33 -8.29 2.72 -8.09
CA ILE A 33 -8.39 2.14 -6.75
C ILE A 33 -7.74 0.76 -6.73
N TYR A 34 -6.87 0.56 -5.74
CA TYR A 34 -6.21 -0.70 -5.43
C TYR A 34 -6.62 -1.14 -4.03
N ILE A 35 -7.12 -2.37 -3.90
CA ILE A 35 -7.54 -2.96 -2.63
C ILE A 35 -6.52 -4.03 -2.24
N PHE A 36 -6.04 -3.97 -1.01
CA PHE A 36 -4.98 -4.85 -0.52
C PHE A 36 -5.20 -5.22 0.96
N PRO A 37 -5.12 -6.51 1.35
CA PRO A 37 -5.22 -6.95 2.75
C PRO A 37 -3.93 -6.68 3.53
N ALA A 38 -3.59 -5.40 3.73
CA ALA A 38 -2.38 -4.98 4.44
C ALA A 38 -2.35 -5.43 5.90
N ASP A 39 -3.52 -5.53 6.54
CA ASP A 39 -3.68 -6.03 7.89
C ASP A 39 -3.40 -7.53 8.01
N GLY A 40 -3.83 -8.33 7.04
CA GLY A 40 -3.48 -9.75 6.93
C GLY A 40 -1.97 -9.94 6.87
N VAL A 41 -1.29 -9.21 5.98
CA VAL A 41 0.18 -9.25 5.86
C VAL A 41 0.87 -8.87 7.18
N ALA A 42 0.43 -7.78 7.81
CA ALA A 42 1.02 -7.33 9.06
C ALA A 42 0.77 -8.31 10.22
N TRP A 43 -0.41 -8.93 10.27
CA TRP A 43 -0.77 -9.96 11.25
C TRP A 43 0.08 -11.22 11.09
N GLU A 44 0.23 -11.74 9.88
CA GLU A 44 1.05 -12.94 9.58
C GLU A 44 2.52 -12.75 9.99
N MET A 45 3.00 -11.51 9.90
CA MET A 45 4.36 -11.14 10.30
C MET A 45 4.48 -10.80 11.79
N GLY A 46 3.40 -10.91 12.57
CA GLY A 46 3.41 -10.73 14.02
C GLY A 46 3.33 -9.27 14.49
N SER A 47 2.90 -8.33 13.63
CA SER A 47 2.75 -6.92 13.99
C SER A 47 1.53 -6.28 13.32
N VAL A 48 0.33 -6.58 13.81
CA VAL A 48 -0.93 -5.95 13.37
C VAL A 48 -0.88 -4.42 13.41
N GLN A 49 -0.11 -3.84 14.35
CA GLN A 49 0.05 -2.39 14.45
C GLN A 49 0.81 -1.78 13.24
N SER A 50 1.47 -2.60 12.43
CA SER A 50 2.24 -2.19 11.25
C SER A 50 1.45 -2.29 9.93
N THR A 51 0.11 -2.42 9.97
CA THR A 51 -0.76 -2.41 8.78
C THR A 51 -0.51 -1.21 7.88
N ASN A 52 -0.27 -0.03 8.46
CA ASN A 52 0.05 1.17 7.70
C ASN A 52 1.36 1.02 6.89
N ILE A 53 2.38 0.37 7.46
CA ILE A 53 3.66 0.13 6.80
C ILE A 53 3.50 -0.85 5.63
N ALA A 54 2.70 -1.91 5.81
CA ALA A 54 2.36 -2.83 4.73
C ALA A 54 1.64 -2.10 3.58
N LEU A 55 0.64 -1.26 3.89
CA LEU A 55 -0.12 -0.51 2.89
C LEU A 55 0.74 0.54 2.17
N ILE A 56 1.66 1.22 2.88
CA ILE A 56 2.62 2.17 2.27
C ILE A 56 3.60 1.43 1.35
N GLY A 57 4.09 0.26 1.77
CA GLY A 57 4.92 -0.62 0.94
C GLY A 57 4.20 -0.95 -0.37
N PHE A 58 2.98 -1.46 -0.26
CA PHE A 58 2.12 -1.79 -1.41
C PHE A 58 1.89 -0.58 -2.33
N ALA A 59 1.49 0.56 -1.78
CA ALA A 59 1.25 1.77 -2.57
C ALA A 59 2.50 2.26 -3.30
N SER A 60 3.69 2.13 -2.68
CA SER A 60 4.96 2.56 -3.27
C SER A 60 5.41 1.75 -4.48
N ALA A 61 4.81 0.59 -4.73
CA ALA A 61 5.03 -0.18 -5.95
C ALA A 61 4.42 0.50 -7.20
N HIS A 62 3.42 1.36 -7.02
CA HIS A 62 2.76 2.01 -8.14
C HIS A 62 3.64 3.13 -8.74
N PRO A 63 3.88 3.17 -10.08
CA PRO A 63 4.77 4.16 -10.70
C PRO A 63 4.37 5.63 -10.49
N ARG A 64 3.08 5.89 -10.27
CA ARG A 64 2.54 7.23 -9.96
C ARG A 64 2.54 7.57 -8.47
N PHE A 65 2.92 6.65 -7.59
CA PHE A 65 3.05 6.98 -6.17
C PHE A 65 4.17 8.02 -6.00
N PRO A 66 3.93 9.12 -5.27
CA PRO A 66 4.80 10.30 -5.33
C PRO A 66 6.16 10.13 -4.62
N PHE A 67 6.38 9.01 -3.93
CA PHE A 67 7.57 8.78 -3.12
C PHE A 67 8.31 7.51 -3.57
N PRO A 68 9.63 7.58 -3.83
CA PRO A 68 10.42 6.39 -4.17
C PRO A 68 10.43 5.37 -3.01
N PRO A 69 10.30 4.06 -3.29
CA PRO A 69 10.34 3.01 -2.27
C PRO A 69 11.56 3.08 -1.36
N GLU A 70 12.73 3.40 -1.91
CA GLU A 70 13.99 3.47 -1.18
C GLU A 70 13.97 4.60 -0.14
N LYS A 71 13.33 5.73 -0.46
CA LYS A 71 13.21 6.89 0.44
C LYS A 71 12.22 6.61 1.58
N LEU A 72 11.13 5.91 1.29
CA LEU A 72 10.19 5.46 2.31
C LEU A 72 10.85 4.46 3.26
N ARG A 73 11.58 3.49 2.71
CA ARG A 73 12.33 2.49 3.47
C ARG A 73 13.37 3.13 4.41
N GLN A 74 14.14 4.09 3.90
CA GLN A 74 15.09 4.89 4.72
C GLN A 74 14.39 5.68 5.82
N SER A 75 13.20 6.23 5.52
CA SER A 75 12.43 6.98 6.51
C SER A 75 11.94 6.06 7.64
N ILE A 76 11.39 4.89 7.30
CA ILE A 76 10.98 3.85 8.27
C ILE A 76 12.16 3.44 9.15
N ASP A 77 13.33 3.17 8.57
CA ASP A 77 14.53 2.82 9.32
C ASP A 77 14.89 3.87 10.39
N ARG A 78 14.82 5.15 10.01
CA ARG A 78 15.15 6.29 10.87
C ARG A 78 14.11 6.54 11.96
N VAL A 79 12.81 6.46 11.65
CA VAL A 79 11.73 6.85 12.59
C VAL A 79 11.25 5.71 13.49
N THR A 80 11.45 4.47 13.08
CA THR A 80 10.98 3.31 13.84
C THR A 80 11.90 3.01 15.03
N PRO A 81 11.34 2.77 16.24
CA PRO A 81 12.14 2.38 17.40
C PRO A 81 12.99 1.13 17.11
N PRO A 82 14.23 1.02 17.64
CA PRO A 82 15.13 -0.09 17.31
C PRO A 82 14.53 -1.49 17.46
N LYS A 83 13.69 -1.70 18.48
CA LYS A 83 12.99 -2.97 18.74
C LYS A 83 12.09 -3.44 17.59
N PHE A 84 11.54 -2.51 16.80
CA PHE A 84 10.55 -2.81 15.75
C PHE A 84 11.11 -2.63 14.33
N ARG A 85 12.28 -2.01 14.21
CA ARG A 85 12.87 -1.59 12.93
C ARG A 85 12.98 -2.71 11.91
N GLU A 86 13.61 -3.83 12.28
CA GLU A 86 13.79 -4.96 11.36
C GLU A 86 12.44 -5.50 10.85
N LEU A 87 11.49 -5.69 11.77
CA LEU A 87 10.17 -6.20 11.43
C LEU A 87 9.40 -5.22 10.54
N SER A 88 9.40 -3.93 10.88
CA SER A 88 8.80 -2.88 10.06
C SER A 88 9.38 -2.82 8.65
N LEU A 89 10.70 -2.95 8.50
CA LEU A 89 11.34 -3.00 7.18
C LEU A 89 10.91 -4.23 6.39
N LYS A 90 10.86 -5.42 7.03
CA LYS A 90 10.37 -6.64 6.37
C LYS A 90 8.90 -6.52 5.94
N ILE A 91 8.05 -5.89 6.77
CA ILE A 91 6.64 -5.66 6.45
C ILE A 91 6.49 -4.69 5.27
N PHE A 92 7.29 -3.62 5.25
CA PHE A 92 7.34 -2.70 4.10
C PHE A 92 7.77 -3.45 2.83
N ASP A 93 8.86 -4.20 2.91
CA ASP A 93 9.41 -4.95 1.77
C ASP A 93 8.38 -5.99 1.26
N LYS A 94 7.65 -6.68 2.14
CA LYS A 94 6.58 -7.61 1.77
C LYS A 94 5.42 -6.89 1.07
N GLY A 95 4.93 -5.78 1.62
CA GLY A 95 3.89 -4.97 0.99
C GLY A 95 4.30 -4.49 -0.40
N PHE A 96 5.53 -4.01 -0.56
CA PHE A 96 6.06 -3.57 -1.85
C PHE A 96 6.12 -4.70 -2.88
N LEU A 97 6.53 -5.91 -2.50
CA LEU A 97 6.55 -7.07 -3.39
C LEU A 97 5.14 -7.46 -3.87
N GLU A 98 4.16 -7.52 -2.96
CA GLU A 98 2.75 -7.76 -3.29
C GLU A 98 2.22 -6.69 -4.25
N GLY A 99 2.58 -5.42 -4.02
CA GLY A 99 2.22 -4.32 -4.90
C GLY A 99 2.79 -4.50 -6.31
N LYS A 100 4.05 -4.92 -6.45
CA LYS A 100 4.65 -5.20 -7.76
C LYS A 100 3.98 -6.36 -8.47
N GLU A 101 3.60 -7.42 -7.75
CA GLU A 101 2.90 -8.56 -8.33
C GLU A 101 1.50 -8.19 -8.81
N MET A 102 0.76 -7.41 -8.01
CA MET A 102 -0.61 -7.01 -8.33
C MET A 102 -0.71 -5.91 -9.40
N MET A 103 0.27 -4.99 -9.44
CA MET A 103 0.23 -3.80 -10.30
C MET A 103 1.12 -3.91 -11.53
N ASN A 104 1.79 -5.05 -11.74
CA ASN A 104 2.59 -5.26 -12.94
C ASN A 104 1.68 -5.18 -14.19
N PRO A 105 2.00 -4.30 -15.16
CA PRO A 105 1.25 -4.16 -16.41
C PRO A 105 1.43 -5.33 -17.37
#